data_AF-A0A062XZ79-F1
#
_entry.id   AF-A0A062XZ79-F1
#
_cell.length_a   1.000
_cell.length_b   1.000
_cell.length_c   1.000
_cell.angle_alpha   90.00
_cell.angle_beta   90.00
_cell.angle_gamma   90.00
#
_symmetry.space_group_name_H-M   'P 1'
#
loop_
_entity.id
_entity.type
_entity.pdbx_description
1 polymer ?
#
loop_
_entity_poly.entity_id
_entity_poly.type
_entity_poly.pdbx_seq_one_letter_code
_entity_poly.pdbx_strand_id
1 'polypeptide(L)' 'MVMADHFTLMTLHALLLAAFFSFLWKRDAAERRRYFLKVFLILLLGAVGVGWLMYPFPRPS' A
#
# COMPACT_ATOMS: atom_id res chain seq x y z
N MET A 1 -1.79 -19.51 -15.62
CA MET A 1 -0.87 -19.05 -14.56
C MET A 1 -1.24 -17.62 -14.25
N VAL A 2 -1.50 -17.30 -12.98
CA VAL A 2 -2.24 -16.11 -12.52
C VAL A 2 -1.50 -14.83 -12.94
N MET A 3 -2.03 -14.10 -13.93
CA MET A 3 -1.77 -12.65 -14.08
C MET A 3 -2.53 -11.98 -12.93
N ALA A 4 -1.91 -11.95 -11.74
CA ALA A 4 -2.40 -11.06 -10.71
C ALA A 4 -2.17 -9.64 -11.26
N ASP A 5 -3.26 -8.93 -11.52
CA ASP A 5 -3.23 -7.55 -11.97
C ASP A 5 -2.25 -6.73 -11.10
N HIS A 6 -1.45 -5.84 -11.70
CA HIS A 6 -0.35 -5.16 -11.00
C HIS A 6 -0.85 -4.43 -9.75
N PHE A 7 -2.04 -3.82 -9.85
CA PHE A 7 -2.71 -3.18 -8.74
C PHE A 7 -3.05 -4.14 -7.60
N THR A 8 -3.44 -5.38 -7.92
CA THR A 8 -3.71 -6.44 -6.94
C THR A 8 -2.45 -6.79 -6.16
N LEU A 9 -1.30 -6.91 -6.83
CA LEU A 9 -0.02 -7.19 -6.19
C LEU A 9 0.43 -6.06 -5.26
N MET A 10 0.27 -4.80 -5.69
CA MET A 10 0.58 -3.63 -4.86
C MET A 10 -0.31 -3.55 -3.63
N THR A 11 -1.61 -3.81 -3.81
CA THR A 11 -2.59 -3.80 -2.71
C THR A 11 -2.27 -4.90 -1.70
N LEU A 12 -1.97 -6.12 -2.16
CA LEU A 12 -1.57 -7.23 -1.31
C LEU A 12 -0.28 -6.90 -0.54
N HIS A 13 0.70 -6.31 -1.22
CA HIS A 13 1.97 -5.92 -0.61
C HIS A 13 1.77 -4.87 0.50
N ALA A 14 1.01 -3.81 0.22
CA ALA A 14 0.68 -2.78 1.20
C ALA A 14 -0.07 -3.37 2.41
N LEU A 15 -0.98 -4.32 2.17
CA LEU A 15 -1.75 -5.00 3.21
C LEU A 15 -0.84 -5.83 4.13
N LEU A 16 0.10 -6.59 3.55
CA LEU A 16 1.05 -7.40 4.31
C LEU A 16 2.00 -6.53 5.15
N LEU A 17 2.55 -5.46 4.57
CA LEU A 17 3.42 -4.53 5.30
C LEU A 17 2.68 -3.84 6.44
N ALA A 18 1.48 -3.33 6.18
CA ALA A 18 0.66 -2.70 7.22
C ALA A 18 0.34 -3.69 8.34
N ALA A 19 0.01 -4.94 8.01
CA ALA A 19 -0.28 -5.99 9.00
C ALA A 19 0.96 -6.28 9.85
N PHE A 20 2.12 -6.46 9.23
CA PHE A 20 3.37 -6.73 9.90
C PHE A 20 3.76 -5.61 10.88
N PHE A 21 3.78 -4.36 10.41
CA PHE A 21 4.10 -3.22 11.26
C PHE A 21 3.08 -3.00 12.38
N SER A 22 1.79 -3.21 12.09
CA SER A 22 0.73 -3.10 13.08
C SER A 22 0.89 -4.13 14.20
N PHE A 23 1.17 -5.38 13.85
CA PHE A 23 1.38 -6.45 14.82
C PHE A 23 2.66 -6.26 15.65
N LEU A 24 3.71 -5.70 15.05
CA LEU A 24 4.98 -5.45 15.72
C LEU A 24 4.92 -4.25 16.70
N TRP A 25 4.20 -3.18 16.34
CA TRP A 25 4.32 -1.89 17.05
C TRP A 25 3.31 -1.68 18.18
N LYS A 26 2.16 -2.35 18.16
CA LYS A 26 1.05 -2.07 19.09
C LYS A 26 0.43 -3.35 19.65
N ARG A 27 0.46 -3.48 20.98
CA ARG A 27 -0.17 -4.58 21.72
C ARG A 27 -1.67 -4.36 21.93
N ASP A 28 -2.10 -3.10 21.97
CA ASP A 28 -3.50 -2.70 22.11
C ASP A 28 -4.29 -2.85 20.80
N ALA A 29 -5.36 -3.64 20.80
CA ALA A 29 -6.08 -4.01 19.58
C ALA A 29 -6.71 -2.80 18.85
N ALA A 30 -7.19 -1.80 19.60
CA ALA A 30 -7.79 -0.59 19.04
C ALA A 30 -6.75 0.32 18.39
N GLU A 31 -5.62 0.55 19.06
CA GLU A 31 -4.51 1.33 18.50
C GLU A 31 -3.86 0.62 17.31
N ARG A 32 -3.73 -0.71 17.40
CA ARG A 32 -3.21 -1.58 16.35
C ARG A 32 -4.01 -1.43 15.05
N ARG A 33 -5.34 -1.49 15.12
CA ARG A 33 -6.22 -1.31 13.94
C ARG A 33 -6.10 0.09 13.34
N ARG A 34 -6.03 1.13 14.18
CA ARG A 34 -5.83 2.51 13.71
C ARG A 34 -4.49 2.69 13.01
N TYR A 35 -3.42 2.10 13.56
CA TYR A 35 -2.08 2.14 12.99
C TYR A 35 -2.01 1.37 11.67
N PHE A 36 -2.61 0.18 11.61
CA PHE A 36 -2.76 -0.61 10.39
C PHE A 36 -3.40 0.20 9.27
N LEU A 37 -4.57 0.79 9.54
CA LEU A 37 -5.30 1.57 8.54
C LEU A 37 -4.51 2.79 8.07
N LYS A 38 -3.81 3.48 8.98
CA LYS A 38 -2.94 4.61 8.62
C LYS A 38 -1.82 4.18 7.68
N VAL A 39 -1.06 3.14 8.05
CA VAL A 39 0.08 2.66 7.25
C VAL A 39 -0.41 2.13 5.90
N PHE A 40 -1.48 1.34 5.89
CA PHE A 40 -2.07 0.82 4.66
C PHE A 40 -2.50 1.93 3.70
N LEU A 41 -3.23 2.93 4.20
CA LEU A 41 -3.67 4.05 3.37
C LEU A 41 -2.51 4.89 2.85
N ILE A 42 -1.48 5.15 3.67
CA ILE A 42 -0.27 5.87 3.23
C ILE A 42 0.42 5.12 2.09
N LEU A 43 0.61 3.80 2.24
CA LEU A 43 1.26 2.98 1.22
C LEU A 43 0.43 2.89 -0.07
N LEU A 44 -0.87 2.64 0.05
CA LEU A 44 -1.75 2.49 -1.10
C LEU A 44 -1.94 3.81 -1.86
N LEU A 45 -2.26 4.89 -1.15
CA LEU A 45 -2.42 6.21 -1.77
C LEU A 45 -1.10 6.76 -2.29
N GLY A 46 0.02 6.49 -1.61
CA GLY A 46 1.36 6.83 -2.08
C GLY A 46 1.69 6.12 -3.39
N ALA A 47 1.44 4.81 -3.48
CA ALA A 47 1.61 4.04 -4.71
C ALA A 47 0.76 4.57 -5.87
N VAL A 48 -0.53 4.82 -5.62
CA VAL A 48 -1.45 5.39 -6.64
C VAL A 48 -1.01 6.80 -7.05
N GLY A 49 -0.64 7.65 -6.09
CA GLY A 49 -0.18 9.01 -6.35
C GLY A 49 1.11 9.04 -7.16
N VAL A 50 2.07 8.16 -6.87
CA VAL A 50 3.30 8.01 -7.65
C VAL A 50 2.99 7.49 -9.06
N GLY A 51 2.14 6.48 -9.18
CA GLY A 51 1.71 5.96 -10.48
C GLY A 51 1.01 7.02 -11.33
N TRP A 52 0.17 7.85 -10.71
CA TRP A 52 -0.46 9.00 -11.36
C TRP A 52 0.56 10.08 -11.75
N LEU A 53 1.53 10.39 -10.89
CA LEU A 53 2.60 11.35 -11.19
C LEU A 53 3.53 10.88 -12.32
N MET A 54 3.63 9.56 -12.54
CA MET A 54 4.36 8.99 -13.68
C MET A 54 3.56 9.04 -15.00
N TYR A 55 2.24 9.18 -14.95
CA TYR A 55 1.38 9.31 -16.13
C TYR A 55 1.63 10.56 -17.00
N PRO A 56 1.87 11.78 -16.45
CA PRO A 56 2.09 12.99 -17.24
C PRO A 56 3.47 13.11 -17.91
N PHE A 57 4.35 12.12 -17.83
CA PHE A 57 5.63 12.12 -18.56
C PHE A 57 5.50 11.32 -19.86
N PRO A 58 5.05 11.92 -20.99
CA PRO A 58 5.14 11.27 -22.28
C PRO A 58 6.62 11.04 -22.59
N ARG A 59 6.98 9.78 -22.89
CA ARG A 59 8.30 9.46 -23.44
C ARG A 59 8.44 10.24 -24.76
N PRO A 60 9.48 11.06 -24.97
CA PRO A 60 9.76 11.58 -26.29
C PRO A 60 10.06 10.37 -27.19
N SER A 61 9.16 10.13 -28.14
CA SER A 61 9.28 9.15 -29.23
C SER A 61 10.42 9.53 -30.17
#